data_AF-A0A345ZSS9-F1
#
_entry.id   AF-A0A345ZSS9-F1
#
_cell.length_a   1.000
_cell.length_b   1.000
_cell.length_c   1.000
_cell.angle_alpha   90.00
_cell.angle_beta   90.00
_cell.angle_gamma   90.00
#
_symmetry.space_group_name_H-M   'P 1'
#
loop_
_entity.id
_entity.type
_entity.pdbx_description
1 polymer ?
#
loop_
_entity_poly.entity_id
_entity_poly.type
_entity_poly.pdbx_seq_one_letter_code
_entity_poly.pdbx_strand_id
1 'polypeptide(L)'
;MNYINSLSLDDLRRELAWEIDLRHALIKTFRDLPENPEPLALRALCELASWDRDHELGKKIQREHGLAAVPPKSEYEDAAGLWARIRPVLASPAALWNGKPL
;
A
#
# COMPACT_ATOMS: atom_id res chain seq x y z
N MET A 1 24.03 13.88 16.70
CA MET A 1 22.89 14.59 17.31
C MET A 1 21.98 13.53 17.91
N ASN A 2 21.86 13.45 19.23
CA ASN A 2 20.95 12.51 19.87
C ASN A 2 19.56 13.15 19.84
N TYR A 3 18.65 12.59 19.06
CA TYR A 3 17.25 13.00 19.09
C TYR A 3 16.68 12.70 20.48
N ILE A 4 16.20 13.74 21.17
CA ILE A 4 15.47 13.60 22.42
C ILE A 4 14.03 13.91 22.10
N ASN A 5 13.17 12.91 22.21
CA ASN A 5 11.74 13.09 22.01
C ASN A 5 11.18 13.95 23.15
N SER A 6 10.62 15.11 22.82
CA SER A 6 10.07 16.07 23.79
C SER A 6 8.63 15.74 24.21
N LEU A 7 8.00 14.73 23.60
CA LEU A 7 6.63 14.35 23.88
C LEU A 7 6.52 13.56 25.17
N SER A 8 5.40 13.76 25.88
CA SER A 8 5.05 12.90 27.00
C SER A 8 4.67 11.50 26.50
N LEU A 9 4.70 10.50 27.39
CA LEU A 9 4.25 9.14 27.04
C LEU A 9 2.80 9.12 26.55
N ASP A 10 1.95 10.00 27.08
CA ASP A 10 0.55 10.07 26.68
C ASP A 10 0.38 10.73 25.31
N ASP A 11 1.21 11.70 24.96
CA ASP A 11 1.22 12.28 23.62
C ASP A 11 1.74 11.29 22.58
N LEU A 12 2.77 10.52 22.92
CA LEU A 12 3.26 9.43 22.05
C LEU A 12 2.19 8.36 21.80
N ARG A 13 1.45 7.97 22.84
CA ARG A 13 0.33 7.03 22.69
C ARG A 13 -0.76 7.59 21.81
N ARG A 14 -1.07 8.87 21.94
CA ARG A 14 -2.09 9.55 21.14
C ARG A 14 -1.69 9.63 19.67
N GLU A 15 -0.45 10.01 19.39
CA GLU A 15 0.09 10.04 18.03
C GLU A 15 0.11 8.64 17.40
N LEU A 16 0.56 7.63 18.16
CA LEU A 16 0.54 6.25 17.68
C LEU A 16 -0.89 5.76 17.38
N ALA A 17 -1.85 6.04 18.25
CA ALA A 17 -3.24 5.68 18.04
C ALA A 17 -3.81 6.38 16.79
N TRP A 18 -3.54 7.68 16.64
CA TRP A 18 -3.95 8.46 15.48
C TRP A 18 -3.39 7.90 14.17
N GLU A 19 -2.10 7.58 14.14
CA GLU A 19 -1.45 6.98 12.97
C GLU A 19 -2.05 5.61 12.63
N ILE A 20 -2.31 4.76 13.63
CA ILE A 20 -2.95 3.46 13.42
C ILE A 20 -4.36 3.64 12.84
N ASP A 21 -5.15 4.55 13.40
CA ASP A 21 -6.52 4.83 12.94
C ASP A 21 -6.54 5.39 11.53
N LEU A 22 -5.63 6.32 11.20
CA LEU A 22 -5.47 6.88 9.86
C LEU A 22 -5.12 5.79 8.84
N ARG A 23 -4.15 4.92 9.16
CA ARG A 23 -3.77 3.80 8.30
C ARG A 23 -4.94 2.86 8.02
N HIS A 24 -5.71 2.51 9.05
CA HIS A 24 -6.92 1.68 8.89
C HIS A 24 -8.00 2.38 8.07
N ALA A 25 -8.23 3.69 8.29
CA ALA A 25 -9.20 4.47 7.54
C ALA A 25 -8.84 4.56 6.05
N LEU A 26 -7.56 4.77 5.73
CA LEU A 26 -7.07 4.77 4.36
C LEU A 26 -7.26 3.40 3.70
N ILE A 27 -6.83 2.31 4.35
CA ILE A 27 -7.02 0.94 3.84
C ILE A 27 -8.49 0.66 3.54
N LYS A 28 -9.39 1.02 4.47
CA LYS A 28 -10.83 0.85 4.30
C LYS A 28 -11.36 1.66 3.11
N THR A 29 -10.96 2.92 3.00
CA THR A 29 -11.35 3.81 1.89
C THR A 29 -10.92 3.22 0.55
N PHE A 30 -9.67 2.79 0.44
CA PHE A 30 -9.13 2.22 -0.79
C PHE A 30 -9.81 0.91 -1.21
N ARG A 31 -10.17 0.07 -0.24
CA ARG A 31 -10.97 -1.14 -0.50
C ARG A 31 -12.33 -0.81 -1.11
N ASP A 32 -12.99 0.18 -0.53
CA ASP A 32 -14.39 0.51 -0.83
C ASP A 32 -14.54 1.44 -2.05
N LEU A 33 -13.43 1.97 -2.60
CA LEU A 33 -13.44 2.70 -3.87
C LEU A 33 -14.06 1.83 -4.98
N PRO A 34 -14.82 2.38 -5.94
CA PRO A 34 -15.34 1.60 -7.07
C PRO A 34 -14.28 1.35 -8.15
N GLU A 35 -13.38 2.32 -8.36
CA GLU A 35 -12.35 2.32 -9.41
C GLU A 35 -10.93 2.14 -8.85
N ASN A 36 -9.95 1.99 -9.74
CA ASN A 36 -8.55 1.95 -9.30
C ASN A 36 -8.05 3.35 -8.99
N PRO A 37 -7.35 3.55 -7.87
CA PRO A 37 -6.85 4.84 -7.45
C PRO A 37 -5.74 5.29 -8.38
N GLU A 38 -5.58 6.61 -8.49
CA GLU A 38 -4.52 7.18 -9.30
C GLU A 38 -3.12 6.77 -8.79
N PRO A 39 -2.09 6.78 -9.65
CA PRO A 39 -0.73 6.34 -9.29
C PRO A 39 -0.15 6.99 -8.03
N LEU A 40 -0.46 8.26 -7.77
CA LEU A 40 -0.01 8.94 -6.55
C LEU A 40 -0.65 8.36 -5.28
N ALA A 41 -1.91 7.92 -5.37
CA ALA A 41 -2.60 7.27 -4.27
C ALA A 41 -2.13 5.81 -4.07
N LEU A 42 -1.70 5.13 -5.13
CA LEU A 42 -0.96 3.85 -5.03
C LEU A 42 0.39 4.00 -4.32
N ARG A 43 1.09 5.13 -4.51
CA ARG A 43 2.32 5.42 -3.76
C ARG A 43 2.07 5.56 -2.26
N ALA A 44 0.96 6.19 -1.87
CA ALA A 44 0.57 6.27 -0.46
C ALA A 44 0.29 4.89 0.15
N LEU A 45 -0.18 3.93 -0.66
CA LEU A 45 -0.36 2.55 -0.23
C LEU A 45 0.97 1.81 0.04
N CYS A 46 2.07 2.14 -0.65
CA CYS A 46 3.39 1.56 -0.33
C CYS A 46 3.76 1.77 1.14
N GLU A 47 3.45 2.96 1.69
CA GLU A 47 3.75 3.30 3.09
C GLU A 47 2.83 2.57 4.10
N LEU A 48 1.73 2.01 3.61
CA LEU A 48 0.73 1.25 4.36
C LEU A 48 0.93 -0.26 4.28
N ALA A 49 1.84 -0.74 3.41
CA ALA A 49 2.08 -2.16 3.23
C ALA A 49 2.78 -2.78 4.45
N SER A 50 2.36 -3.99 4.79
CA SER A 50 3.06 -4.86 5.73
C SER A 50 4.16 -5.61 4.97
N TRP A 51 5.38 -5.07 5.08
CA TRP A 51 6.52 -5.36 4.22
C TRP A 51 6.64 -6.84 3.82
N ASP A 52 6.74 -7.78 4.77
CA ASP A 52 7.02 -9.18 4.40
C ASP A 52 5.87 -9.91 3.67
N ARG A 53 4.60 -9.67 4.05
CA ARG A 53 3.47 -10.41 3.47
C ARG A 53 3.00 -9.82 2.16
N ASP A 54 2.97 -8.49 2.09
CA ASP A 54 2.51 -7.78 0.89
C ASP A 54 3.58 -7.86 -0.21
N HIS A 55 4.87 -7.82 0.13
CA HIS A 55 5.96 -7.99 -0.84
C HIS A 55 5.93 -9.34 -1.57
N GLU A 56 5.79 -10.44 -0.83
CA GLU A 56 5.74 -11.79 -1.42
C GLU A 56 4.52 -11.99 -2.33
N LEU A 57 3.37 -11.44 -1.92
CA LEU A 57 2.17 -11.45 -2.76
C LEU A 57 2.35 -10.60 -4.03
N GLY A 58 2.99 -9.43 -3.91
CA GLY A 58 3.37 -8.58 -5.03
C GLY A 58 4.28 -9.28 -6.03
N LYS A 59 5.33 -9.95 -5.54
CA LYS A 59 6.22 -10.77 -6.38
C LYS A 59 5.50 -11.90 -7.08
N LYS A 60 4.56 -12.55 -6.38
CA LYS A 60 3.72 -13.58 -7.01
C LYS A 60 2.92 -12.99 -8.18
N ILE A 61 2.26 -11.85 -7.98
CA ILE A 61 1.50 -11.14 -9.02
C ILE A 61 2.42 -10.73 -10.18
N GLN A 62 3.60 -10.18 -9.89
CA GLN A 62 4.59 -9.82 -10.91
C GLN A 62 5.03 -11.03 -11.74
N ARG A 63 5.27 -12.20 -11.11
CA ARG A 63 5.63 -13.44 -11.81
C ARG A 63 4.49 -13.96 -12.68
N GLU A 64 3.25 -13.84 -12.22
CA GLU A 64 2.05 -14.32 -12.93
C GLU A 64 1.64 -13.43 -14.10
N HIS A 65 1.85 -12.11 -13.99
CA HIS A 65 1.32 -11.12 -14.94
C HIS A 65 2.39 -10.29 -15.66
N GLY A 66 3.66 -10.47 -15.30
CA GLY A 66 4.79 -9.81 -15.92
C GLY A 66 5.04 -8.37 -15.45
N LEU A 67 6.16 -7.82 -15.93
CA LEU A 67 6.68 -6.51 -15.50
C LEU A 67 5.81 -5.31 -15.91
N ALA A 68 4.90 -5.51 -16.87
CA ALA A 68 3.94 -4.49 -17.29
C ALA A 68 2.83 -4.28 -16.27
N ALA A 69 2.49 -5.32 -15.49
CA ALA A 69 1.49 -5.26 -14.44
C ALA A 69 2.08 -4.75 -13.13
N VAL A 70 3.29 -5.20 -12.77
CA VAL A 70 4.01 -4.77 -11.57
C VAL A 70 5.47 -4.53 -11.95
N PRO A 71 5.96 -3.28 -11.95
CA PRO A 71 7.37 -3.00 -12.25
C PRO A 71 8.31 -3.66 -11.22
N PRO A 72 9.57 -3.98 -11.60
CA PRO A 72 10.54 -4.64 -10.71
C PRO A 72 11.17 -3.66 -9.73
N LYS A 73 10.36 -3.06 -8.87
CA LYS A 73 10.80 -2.32 -7.68
C LYS A 73 9.99 -2.75 -6.48
N SER A 74 10.66 -2.88 -5.34
CA SER A 74 10.07 -3.41 -4.11
C SER A 74 8.82 -2.64 -3.68
N GLU A 75 8.80 -1.32 -3.85
CA GLU A 75 7.66 -0.48 -3.45
C GLU A 75 6.40 -0.79 -4.28
N TYR A 76 6.57 -1.15 -5.56
CA TYR A 76 5.45 -1.53 -6.42
C TYR A 76 4.96 -2.94 -6.12
N GLU A 77 5.87 -3.85 -5.75
CA GLU A 77 5.51 -5.19 -5.29
C GLU A 77 4.70 -5.10 -3.98
N ASP A 78 5.16 -4.30 -3.03
CA ASP A 78 4.48 -4.07 -1.75
C ASP A 78 3.07 -3.49 -1.97
N ALA A 79 2.94 -2.47 -2.82
CA ALA A 79 1.65 -1.89 -3.16
C ALA A 79 0.73 -2.88 -3.87
N ALA A 80 1.26 -3.66 -4.82
CA ALA A 80 0.48 -4.66 -5.55
C ALA A 80 -0.06 -5.76 -4.63
N GLY A 81 0.76 -6.23 -3.69
CA GLY A 81 0.33 -7.22 -2.70
C GLY A 81 -0.68 -6.67 -1.71
N LEU A 82 -0.44 -5.47 -1.16
CA LEU A 82 -1.41 -4.79 -0.31
C LEU A 82 -2.74 -4.64 -1.04
N TRP A 83 -2.70 -4.17 -2.30
CA TRP A 83 -3.87 -3.95 -3.13
C TRP A 83 -4.65 -5.24 -3.38
N ALA A 84 -3.98 -6.33 -3.75
CA ALA A 84 -4.60 -7.64 -3.93
C ALA A 84 -5.24 -8.16 -2.63
N ARG A 85 -4.62 -7.88 -1.48
CA ARG A 85 -5.16 -8.24 -0.17
C ARG A 85 -6.41 -7.43 0.19
N ILE A 86 -6.42 -6.12 -0.07
CA ILE A 86 -7.55 -5.26 0.31
C ILE A 86 -8.68 -5.30 -0.72
N ARG A 87 -8.41 -5.62 -1.99
CA ARG A 87 -9.42 -5.77 -3.06
C ARG A 87 -9.31 -7.15 -3.75
N PRO A 88 -9.69 -8.24 -3.08
CA PRO A 88 -9.57 -9.60 -3.63
C PRO A 88 -10.41 -9.82 -4.90
N VAL A 89 -11.48 -9.04 -5.10
CA VAL A 89 -12.40 -9.16 -6.24
C VAL A 89 -11.84 -8.47 -7.51
N LEU A 90 -10.90 -7.54 -7.37
CA LEU A 90 -10.26 -6.85 -8.49
C LEU A 90 -8.93 -7.48 -8.94
N ALA A 91 -8.67 -8.72 -8.52
CA ALA A 91 -7.62 -9.56 -9.10
C ALA A 91 -7.91 -9.96 -10.57
N SER A 92 -8.73 -9.20 -11.30
CA SER A 92 -8.78 -9.22 -12.76
C SER A 92 -7.68 -8.27 -13.30
N PRO A 93 -6.70 -8.78 -14.06
CA PRO A 93 -5.44 -8.10 -14.38
C PRO A 93 -5.55 -6.75 -15.10
N ALA A 94 -6.67 -6.45 -15.77
CA ALA A 94 -6.88 -5.21 -16.50
C ALA A 94 -7.06 -3.97 -15.59
N ALA A 95 -7.34 -4.19 -14.30
CA ALA A 95 -7.61 -3.11 -13.35
C ALA A 95 -6.32 -2.49 -12.77
N LEU A 96 -5.26 -3.28 -12.56
CA LEU A 96 -4.19 -2.89 -11.64
C LEU A 96 -3.23 -1.82 -12.18
N TRP A 97 -3.12 -1.65 -13.50
CA TRP A 97 -2.21 -0.67 -14.08
C TRP A 97 -2.66 -0.26 -15.49
N ASN A 98 -3.24 0.93 -15.64
CA ASN A 98 -3.66 1.48 -16.94
C ASN A 98 -2.49 1.97 -17.83
N GLY A 99 -1.29 1.42 -17.66
CA GLY A 99 -0.17 1.62 -18.58
C GLY A 99 0.33 3.05 -18.77
N LYS A 100 -0.06 4.02 -17.94
CA LYS A 100 0.44 5.39 -18.04
C LYS A 100 1.78 5.50 -17.31
N PRO A 101 2.88 5.84 -18.01
CA PRO A 101 4.15 6.17 -17.36
C PRO A 101 4.02 7.50 -16.59
N LEU A 102 4.87 7.66 -15.57
CA LEU A 102 5.05 8.91 -14.82
C LEU A 102 5.56 10.04 -15.72
#